data_AF-A0A920KXT7-F1
#
_entry.id   AF-A0A920KXT7-F1
#
_cell.length_a   1.000
_cell.length_b   1.000
_cell.length_c   1.000
_cell.angle_alpha   90.00
_cell.angle_beta   90.00
_cell.angle_gamma   90.00
#
_symmetry.space_group_name_H-M   'P 1'
#
loop_
_entity.id
_entity.type
_entity.pdbx_description
1 polymer ?
#
loop_
_entity_poly.entity_id
_entity_poly.type
_entity_poly.pdbx_seq_one_letter_code
_entity_poly.pdbx_strand_id
1 'polypeptide(L)'
;MSRDSVADPIILTLSAVGKDGCSEASDEIRFTINKTPTVDIPFDNYEHCALEDLDLSLLSSEIKAFNYSQVEWSHDGEGDFVNSNILKPIYKPEGSDFNRIVTLTVIVYGEGGCSAKTVEDKFEVEFSQPASVDYQIEE
;
A
#
# COMPACT_ATOMS: atom_id res chain seq x y z
N MET A 1 11.65 -13.32 -7.52
CA MET A 1 11.56 -12.81 -6.13
C MET A 1 10.48 -13.65 -5.47
N SER A 2 10.86 -14.47 -4.48
CA SER A 2 10.03 -15.56 -3.98
C SER A 2 8.77 -15.04 -3.27
N ARG A 3 7.59 -15.47 -3.74
CA ARG A 3 6.30 -15.25 -3.08
C ARG A 3 6.10 -16.32 -2.00
N ASP A 4 6.97 -16.35 -1.00
CA ASP A 4 6.74 -17.16 0.20
C ASP A 4 6.78 -16.25 1.43
N SER A 5 5.62 -15.72 1.77
CA SER A 5 5.30 -15.09 3.04
C SER A 5 4.39 -16.02 3.84
N VAL A 6 4.73 -17.31 3.89
CA VAL A 6 4.19 -18.19 4.92
C VAL A 6 4.88 -17.78 6.22
N ALA A 7 4.12 -17.16 7.14
CA ALA A 7 4.63 -16.86 8.48
C ALA A 7 5.17 -18.16 9.10
N ASP A 8 6.39 -18.14 9.61
CA ASP A 8 7.03 -19.33 10.18
C ASP A 8 6.11 -19.91 11.28
N PRO A 9 5.73 -21.19 11.18
CA PRO A 9 4.80 -21.77 12.12
C PRO A 9 5.48 -21.91 13.49
N ILE A 10 4.78 -21.48 14.54
CA ILE A 10 5.10 -21.80 15.93
C ILE A 10 4.84 -23.29 16.12
N ILE A 11 5.87 -24.03 16.52
CA ILE A 11 5.79 -25.47 16.80
C ILE A 11 5.79 -25.66 18.31
N LEU A 12 4.71 -26.24 18.84
CA LEU A 12 4.67 -26.70 20.22
C LEU A 12 4.91 -28.20 20.23
N THR A 13 5.99 -28.62 20.87
CA THR A 13 6.34 -30.04 21.04
C THR A 13 5.97 -30.48 22.45
N LEU A 14 5.08 -31.46 22.56
CA LEU A 14 4.78 -32.15 23.81
C LEU A 14 5.62 -33.42 23.87
N SER A 15 6.46 -33.56 24.89
CA SER A 15 7.24 -34.79 25.12
C SER A 15 6.85 -35.45 26.43
N ALA A 16 6.72 -36.77 26.40
CA ALA A 16 6.43 -37.62 27.56
C ALA A 16 7.56 -38.62 27.77
N VAL A 17 8.10 -38.65 28.99
CA VAL A 17 9.15 -39.60 29.39
C VAL A 17 8.51 -40.80 30.06
N GLY A 18 8.79 -41.99 29.54
CA GLY A 18 8.33 -43.25 30.12
C GLY A 18 9.06 -43.57 31.42
N LYS A 19 8.33 -44.01 32.44
CA LYS A 19 8.92 -44.50 33.69
C LYS A 19 9.45 -45.94 33.50
N ASP A 20 10.45 -46.33 34.31
CA ASP A 20 10.96 -47.71 34.41
C ASP A 20 11.53 -48.28 33.09
N GLY A 21 12.20 -47.43 32.29
CA GLY A 21 12.87 -47.85 31.05
C GLY A 21 11.97 -47.87 29.81
N CYS A 22 10.73 -47.39 29.92
CA CYS A 22 9.86 -47.17 28.77
C CYS A 22 10.37 -46.04 27.87
N SER A 23 10.16 -46.17 26.56
CA SER A 23 10.58 -45.17 25.56
C SER A 23 9.82 -43.85 25.71
N GLU A 24 10.46 -42.77 25.30
CA GLU A 24 9.82 -41.47 25.18
C GLU A 24 8.85 -41.43 24.01
N ALA A 25 7.83 -40.59 24.13
CA ALA A 25 6.92 -40.26 23.04
C ALA A 25 6.86 -38.73 22.91
N SER A 26 6.69 -38.24 21.70
CA SER A 26 6.45 -36.83 21.46
C SER A 26 5.34 -36.61 20.44
N ASP A 27 4.71 -35.45 20.53
CA ASP A 27 3.72 -34.95 19.58
C ASP A 27 3.99 -33.48 19.28
N GLU A 28 3.60 -33.01 18.10
CA GLU A 28 3.80 -31.63 17.66
C GLU A 28 2.50 -30.98 17.19
N ILE A 29 2.25 -29.75 17.63
CA ILE A 29 1.19 -28.89 17.12
C ILE A 29 1.81 -27.68 16.44
N ARG A 30 1.34 -27.36 15.22
CA ARG A 30 1.83 -26.25 14.41
C ARG A 30 0.77 -25.14 14.33
N PHE A 31 1.17 -23.91 14.66
CA PHE A 31 0.34 -22.72 14.57
C PHE A 31 0.96 -21.66 13.67
N THR A 32 0.16 -21.02 12.83
CA THR A 32 0.62 -19.87 12.02
C THR A 32 -0.12 -18.62 12.45
N ILE A 33 0.62 -17.57 12.84
CA ILE A 33 0.06 -16.25 13.16
C ILE A 33 0.26 -15.35 11.95
N ASN A 34 -0.84 -14.99 11.28
CA ASN A 34 -0.81 -14.04 10.17
C ASN A 34 -0.94 -12.62 10.71
N LYS A 35 -0.11 -11.71 10.21
CA LYS A 35 -0.23 -10.28 10.51
C LYS A 35 -1.30 -9.65 9.63
N THR A 36 -2.05 -8.70 10.17
CA THR A 36 -2.96 -7.88 9.38
C THR A 36 -2.18 -6.99 8.42
N PRO A 37 -2.74 -6.66 7.25
CA PRO A 37 -2.11 -5.71 6.35
C PRO A 37 -2.02 -4.34 7.02
N THR A 38 -1.07 -3.53 6.57
CA THR A 38 -0.95 -2.11 6.93
C THR A 38 -0.60 -1.32 5.68
N VAL A 39 -1.12 -0.09 5.58
CA VAL A 39 -0.68 0.93 4.63
C VAL A 39 -0.61 2.25 5.39
N ASP A 40 0.36 3.09 5.04
CA ASP A 40 0.65 4.37 5.68
C ASP A 40 1.07 5.37 4.60
N ILE A 41 0.28 6.42 4.44
CA ILE A 41 0.57 7.63 3.68
C ILE A 41 0.78 8.75 4.71
N PRO A 42 1.99 9.27 4.89
CA PRO A 42 2.31 10.15 6.04
C PRO A 42 1.91 11.62 5.81
N PHE A 43 1.04 11.89 4.84
CA PHE A 43 0.53 13.21 4.51
C PHE A 43 -0.92 13.11 4.05
N ASP A 44 -1.73 14.09 4.46
CA ASP A 44 -3.13 14.18 4.05
C ASP A 44 -3.30 14.98 2.74
N ASN A 45 -2.37 15.88 2.43
CA ASN A 45 -2.43 16.79 1.29
C ASN A 45 -1.08 16.86 0.57
N TYR A 46 -1.12 16.96 -0.76
CA TYR A 46 0.05 17.12 -1.61
C TYR A 46 -0.21 18.13 -2.74
N GLU A 47 0.70 19.07 -2.93
CA GLU A 47 0.65 20.01 -4.06
C GLU A 47 1.54 19.50 -5.19
N HIS A 48 0.98 19.41 -6.39
CA HIS A 48 1.70 18.97 -7.59
C HIS A 48 1.53 19.98 -8.72
N CYS A 49 2.51 20.08 -9.61
CA CYS A 49 2.37 20.91 -10.80
C CYS A 49 1.25 20.38 -11.69
N ALA A 50 0.33 21.26 -12.10
CA ALA A 50 -0.67 20.92 -13.11
C ALA A 50 0.02 20.53 -14.43
N LEU A 51 -0.66 19.68 -15.22
CA LEU A 51 -0.19 19.12 -16.50
C LEU A 51 1.03 18.19 -16.40
N GLU A 52 1.46 17.82 -15.20
CA GLU A 52 2.51 16.82 -14.98
C GLU A 52 1.94 15.54 -14.36
N ASP A 53 2.47 14.39 -14.80
CA ASP A 53 2.19 13.10 -14.18
C ASP A 53 2.70 13.09 -12.72
N LEU A 54 1.89 12.60 -11.79
CA LEU A 54 2.28 12.41 -10.39
C LEU A 54 2.84 11.00 -10.19
N ASP A 55 4.16 10.86 -10.20
CA ASP A 55 4.84 9.60 -9.90
C ASP A 55 5.00 9.41 -8.39
N LEU A 56 4.19 8.53 -7.80
CA LEU A 56 4.23 8.25 -6.35
C LEU A 56 5.52 7.54 -5.92
N SER A 57 6.34 7.07 -6.87
CA SER A 57 7.68 6.55 -6.60
C SER A 57 8.72 7.66 -6.37
N LEU A 58 8.39 8.92 -6.65
CA LEU A 58 9.23 10.07 -6.28
C LEU A 58 8.91 10.59 -4.88
N LEU A 59 7.73 10.27 -4.35
CA LEU A 59 7.34 10.51 -2.96
C LEU A 59 7.92 9.45 -1.98
N SER A 60 8.91 8.67 -2.44
CA SER A 60 9.11 7.27 -2.05
C SER A 60 9.79 6.98 -0.72
N SER A 61 10.11 7.97 0.11
CA SER A 61 10.50 7.71 1.51
C SER A 61 9.31 7.43 2.43
N GLU A 62 8.11 7.75 1.99
CA GLU A 62 6.97 8.01 2.88
C GLU A 62 5.86 6.95 2.78
N ILE A 63 5.39 6.61 1.58
CA ILE A 63 4.33 5.60 1.40
C ILE A 63 4.87 4.18 1.65
N LYS A 64 4.30 3.48 2.64
CA LYS A 64 4.71 2.13 3.05
C LYS A 64 3.50 1.22 3.24
N ALA A 65 3.68 -0.07 2.95
CA ALA A 65 2.71 -1.10 3.26
C ALA A 65 3.42 -2.40 3.66
N PHE A 66 2.77 -3.20 4.52
CA PHE A 66 3.29 -4.48 5.01
C PHE A 66 2.19 -5.54 5.11
N ASN A 67 2.58 -6.82 5.07
CA ASN A 67 1.71 -7.99 5.21
C ASN A 67 0.48 -7.99 4.28
N TYR A 68 0.67 -7.52 3.05
CA TYR A 68 -0.37 -7.43 2.03
C TYR A 68 -0.03 -8.29 0.81
N SER A 69 -1.07 -8.77 0.12
CA SER A 69 -0.96 -9.59 -1.08
C SER A 69 -1.35 -8.85 -2.36
N GLN A 70 -2.15 -7.79 -2.23
CA GLN A 70 -2.65 -6.98 -3.34
C GLN A 70 -2.78 -5.51 -2.90
N VAL A 71 -2.59 -4.62 -3.87
CA VAL A 71 -2.86 -3.17 -3.77
C VAL A 71 -3.87 -2.83 -4.84
N GLU A 72 -4.75 -1.88 -4.55
CA GLU A 72 -5.69 -1.29 -5.49
C GLU A 72 -5.76 0.20 -5.24
N TRP A 73 -5.51 0.99 -6.28
CA TRP A 73 -5.66 2.44 -6.26
C TRP A 73 -6.92 2.89 -7.00
N SER A 74 -7.61 3.87 -6.44
CA SER A 74 -8.78 4.54 -7.03
C SER A 74 -8.71 6.05 -6.80
N HIS A 75 -9.49 6.81 -7.55
CA HIS A 75 -9.56 8.27 -7.42
C HIS A 75 -10.97 8.79 -7.69
N ASP A 76 -11.27 10.01 -7.24
CA ASP A 76 -12.44 10.79 -7.66
C ASP A 76 -12.14 11.70 -8.88
N GLY A 77 -10.91 11.62 -9.39
CA GLY A 77 -10.35 12.25 -10.58
C GLY A 77 -11.04 11.93 -11.91
N GLU A 78 -10.75 12.71 -12.95
CA GLU A 78 -11.01 12.36 -14.37
C GLU A 78 -9.81 11.68 -15.04
N GLY A 79 -8.63 11.73 -14.40
CA GLY A 79 -7.41 11.07 -14.83
C GLY A 79 -7.42 9.54 -14.73
N ASP A 80 -6.23 8.95 -14.82
CA ASP A 80 -6.05 7.49 -14.75
C ASP A 80 -4.73 7.10 -14.05
N PHE A 81 -4.71 5.93 -13.42
CA PHE A 81 -3.48 5.34 -12.89
C PHE A 81 -2.77 4.45 -13.92
N VAL A 82 -1.46 4.65 -14.07
CA VAL A 82 -0.57 3.65 -14.66
C VAL A 82 -0.10 2.69 -13.57
N ASN A 83 -0.39 1.40 -13.78
CA ASN A 83 -0.09 0.31 -12.84
C ASN A 83 -0.79 0.46 -11.47
N SER A 84 -2.10 0.72 -11.43
CA SER A 84 -2.89 0.88 -10.19
C SER A 84 -2.79 -0.25 -9.15
N ASN A 85 -2.21 -1.41 -9.50
CA ASN A 85 -2.05 -2.56 -8.63
C ASN A 85 -0.66 -2.66 -7.96
N ILE A 86 0.18 -1.63 -8.07
CA ILE A 86 1.46 -1.53 -7.34
C ILE A 86 1.35 -0.46 -6.26
N LEU A 87 2.18 -0.56 -5.20
CA LEU A 87 2.12 0.39 -4.07
C LEU A 87 2.36 1.85 -4.47
N LYS A 88 3.20 2.08 -5.48
CA LYS A 88 3.61 3.41 -5.94
C LYS A 88 3.36 3.54 -7.45
N PRO A 89 2.10 3.72 -7.88
CA PRO A 89 1.74 3.93 -9.28
C PRO A 89 2.08 5.36 -9.73
N ILE A 90 1.78 5.65 -11.00
CA ILE A 90 1.79 7.01 -11.53
C ILE A 90 0.33 7.43 -11.76
N TYR A 91 -0.09 8.56 -11.20
CA TYR A 91 -1.39 9.16 -11.50
C TYR A 91 -1.25 10.18 -12.63
N LYS A 92 -2.07 10.07 -13.66
CA LYS A 92 -2.11 10.97 -14.82
C LYS A 92 -3.36 11.84 -14.72
N PRO A 93 -3.26 13.08 -14.21
CA PRO A 93 -4.41 13.97 -14.14
C PRO A 93 -4.92 14.35 -15.53
N GLU A 94 -6.24 14.49 -15.67
CA GLU A 94 -6.86 14.97 -16.92
C GLU A 94 -8.02 15.93 -16.64
N GLY A 95 -8.39 16.71 -17.66
CA GLY A 95 -9.62 17.51 -17.67
C GLY A 95 -9.77 18.45 -16.46
N SER A 96 -10.80 18.19 -15.65
CA SER A 96 -11.12 19.00 -14.48
C SER A 96 -10.14 18.85 -13.32
N ASP A 97 -9.29 17.81 -13.31
CA ASP A 97 -8.31 17.57 -12.24
C ASP A 97 -7.39 18.77 -12.01
N PHE A 98 -7.02 19.49 -13.07
CA PHE A 98 -6.13 20.65 -12.99
C PHE A 98 -6.74 21.88 -12.29
N ASN A 99 -8.03 21.85 -11.95
CA ASN A 99 -8.76 22.98 -11.37
C ASN A 99 -9.58 22.57 -10.14
N ARG A 100 -9.29 21.41 -9.56
CA ARG A 100 -9.95 20.91 -8.34
C ARG A 100 -8.99 20.09 -7.50
N ILE A 101 -9.43 19.79 -6.30
CA ILE A 101 -8.77 18.78 -5.46
C ILE A 101 -9.19 17.39 -5.94
N VAL A 102 -8.22 16.50 -6.08
CA VAL A 102 -8.42 15.07 -6.41
C VAL A 102 -8.06 14.23 -5.20
N THR A 103 -8.96 13.35 -4.78
CA THR A 103 -8.67 12.37 -3.72
C THR A 103 -8.11 11.09 -4.35
N LEU A 104 -6.89 10.71 -3.97
CA LEU A 104 -6.30 9.42 -4.32
C LEU A 104 -6.42 8.46 -3.14
N THR A 105 -7.00 7.29 -3.36
CA THR A 105 -7.27 6.27 -2.32
C THR A 105 -6.56 4.98 -2.65
N VAL A 106 -5.90 4.39 -1.65
CA VAL A 106 -5.26 3.08 -1.74
C VAL A 106 -5.93 2.09 -0.79
N ILE A 107 -6.21 0.90 -1.30
CA ILE A 107 -6.65 -0.25 -0.50
C ILE A 107 -5.59 -1.34 -0.62
N VAL A 108 -5.15 -1.87 0.52
CA VAL A 108 -4.29 -3.04 0.58
C VAL A 108 -5.03 -4.24 1.17
N TYR A 109 -4.85 -5.41 0.57
CA TYR A 109 -5.49 -6.66 0.98
C TYR A 109 -4.50 -7.53 1.71
N GLY A 110 -4.90 -8.11 2.84
CA GLY A 110 -4.06 -8.98 3.66
C GLY A 110 -3.59 -10.23 2.92
N GLU A 111 -2.60 -10.90 3.49
CA GLU A 111 -2.11 -12.18 2.99
C GLU A 111 -2.44 -13.34 3.94
N GLY A 112 -2.31 -14.58 3.44
CA GLY A 112 -2.52 -15.80 4.22
C GLY A 112 -3.88 -15.84 4.91
N GLY A 113 -3.88 -16.15 6.21
CA GLY A 113 -5.09 -16.19 7.04
C GLY A 113 -5.76 -14.83 7.29
N CYS A 114 -5.14 -13.73 6.86
CA CYS A 114 -5.70 -12.38 6.91
C CYS A 114 -6.18 -11.87 5.55
N SER A 115 -6.32 -12.73 4.53
CA SER A 115 -6.73 -12.34 3.17
C SER A 115 -8.07 -11.63 3.06
N ALA A 116 -9.00 -11.87 4.00
CA ALA A 116 -10.27 -11.15 4.08
C ALA A 116 -10.17 -9.77 4.76
N LYS A 117 -8.98 -9.37 5.24
CA LYS A 117 -8.75 -8.05 5.85
C LYS A 117 -8.25 -7.08 4.80
N THR A 118 -8.76 -5.87 4.85
CA THR A 118 -8.30 -4.74 4.05
C THR A 118 -7.96 -3.57 4.96
N VAL A 119 -7.04 -2.72 4.52
CA VAL A 119 -6.78 -1.41 5.10
C VAL A 119 -6.80 -0.39 3.98
N GLU A 120 -7.44 0.74 4.23
CA GLU A 120 -7.57 1.87 3.30
C GLU A 120 -6.79 3.06 3.86
N ASP A 121 -6.17 3.81 2.97
CA ASP A 121 -5.60 5.13 3.25
C ASP A 121 -5.81 6.05 2.03
N LYS A 122 -5.73 7.36 2.22
CA LYS A 122 -5.98 8.34 1.17
C LYS A 122 -5.31 9.67 1.44
N PHE A 123 -5.10 10.44 0.38
CA PHE A 123 -4.65 11.83 0.45
C PHE A 123 -5.27 12.65 -0.67
N GLU A 124 -5.30 13.96 -0.47
CA GLU A 124 -5.80 14.95 -1.42
C GLU A 124 -4.64 15.55 -2.21
N VAL A 125 -4.84 15.72 -3.52
CA VAL A 125 -3.88 16.35 -4.44
C VAL A 125 -4.48 17.64 -4.97
N GLU A 126 -3.74 18.74 -4.80
CA GLU A 126 -4.03 20.03 -5.42
C GLU A 126 -3.05 20.25 -6.58
N PHE A 127 -3.58 20.46 -7.79
CA PHE A 127 -2.78 20.73 -8.98
C PHE A 127 -2.61 22.24 -9.17
N SER A 128 -1.41 22.76 -8.91
CA SER A 128 -1.14 24.19 -9.05
C SER A 128 -0.74 24.57 -10.48
N GLN A 129 -1.32 25.65 -10.99
CA GLN A 129 -1.04 26.13 -12.34
C GLN A 129 0.38 26.70 -12.45
N PRO A 130 1.07 26.53 -13.60
CA PRO A 130 2.38 27.13 -13.81
C PRO A 130 2.30 28.66 -13.80
N ALA A 131 3.37 29.31 -13.35
CA ALA A 131 3.49 30.75 -13.44
C ALA A 131 3.37 31.22 -14.90
N SER A 132 2.50 32.19 -15.18
CA SER A 132 2.43 32.86 -16.48
C SER A 132 3.17 34.20 -16.44
N VAL A 133 3.96 34.48 -17.49
CA VAL A 133 4.57 35.79 -17.72
C VAL A 133 3.79 36.45 -18.85
N ASP A 134 2.97 37.45 -18.53
CA ASP A 134 2.33 38.29 -19.53
C ASP A 134 3.24 39.50 -19.79
N TYR A 135 3.76 39.60 -21.02
CA TYR A 135 4.48 40.80 -21.45
C TYR A 135 3.45 41.81 -21.94
N GLN A 136 3.12 42.79 -21.10
CA GLN A 136 2.38 43.98 -21.52
C GLN A 136 3.28 44.78 -22.49
N ILE A 137 2.98 44.75 -23.78
CA ILE A 137 3.51 45.74 -24.73
C ILE A 137 2.62 46.96 -24.55
N GLU A 138 3.06 47.96 -23.79
CA GLU A 138 2.46 49.29 -23.87
C GLU A 138 2.88 49.90 -25.23
N GLU A 139 1.90 50.08 -26.14
CA GLU A 139 2.05 50.87 -27.36
C GLU A 139 2.02 52.38 -27.06
#